data_AF-A0A7G2K1V0-F1
#
_entry.id   AF-A0A7G2K1V0-F1
#
_cell.length_a   1.000
_cell.length_b   1.000
_cell.length_c   1.000
_cell.angle_alpha   90.00
_cell.angle_beta   90.00
_cell.angle_gamma   90.00
#
_symmetry.space_group_name_H-M   'P 1'
#
loop_
_entity.id
_entity.type
_entity.pdbx_description
1 polymer ?
#
loop_
_entity_poly.entity_id
_entity_poly.type
_entity_poly.pdbx_seq_one_letter_code
_entity_poly.pdbx_strand_id
1 'polypeptide(L)' 'MATPNFSRTQNDLSYCYINGRMVRDKVISHAIRQAYAQYLPTDAYPAFVLFIDLNPHDVDVNVHPTKHEVRFHQQRLIHD' A
#
# COMPACT_ATOMS: atom_id res chain seq x y z
N MET A 1 -26.26 -3.18 -5.98
CA MET A 1 -26.43 -3.31 -4.52
C MET A 1 -25.52 -4.47 -4.09
N ALA A 2 -24.42 -4.21 -3.38
CA ALA A 2 -23.51 -5.28 -2.93
C ALA A 2 -24.11 -5.98 -1.70
N THR A 3 -24.06 -7.31 -1.66
CA THR A 3 -24.56 -8.13 -0.55
C THR A 3 -23.59 -8.11 0.66
N PRO A 4 -24.04 -8.44 1.88
CA PRO A 4 -23.22 -8.35 3.11
C PRO A 4 -21.94 -9.21 3.10
N ASN A 5 -21.90 -10.25 2.26
CA ASN A 5 -20.76 -11.15 2.09
C ASN A 5 -19.81 -10.74 0.96
N PHE A 6 -19.83 -9.48 0.52
CA PHE A 6 -18.99 -9.02 -0.58
C PHE A 6 -17.51 -8.92 -0.15
N SER A 7 -16.82 -10.05 -0.17
CA SER A 7 -15.36 -10.14 -0.08
C SER A 7 -14.78 -10.22 -1.49
N ARG A 8 -13.82 -9.35 -1.83
CA ARG A 8 -13.14 -9.40 -3.12
C ARG A 8 -11.86 -10.25 -3.06
N THR A 9 -11.72 -11.11 -4.06
CA THR A 9 -10.54 -11.96 -4.28
C THR A 9 -9.48 -11.30 -5.17
N GLN A 10 -9.74 -10.09 -5.69
CA GLN A 10 -8.83 -9.35 -6.56
C GLN A 10 -8.29 -8.07 -5.90
N ASN A 11 -6.99 -7.82 -6.11
CA ASN A 11 -6.22 -6.68 -5.59
C ASN A 11 -6.27 -5.43 -6.49
N ASP A 12 -7.44 -5.06 -6.99
CA ASP A 12 -7.61 -3.94 -7.92
C ASP A 12 -8.17 -2.66 -7.26
N LEU A 13 -8.43 -2.68 -5.95
CA LEU A 13 -8.85 -1.49 -5.17
C LEU A 13 -7.84 -1.09 -4.08
N SER A 14 -6.56 -1.24 -4.39
CA SER A 14 -5.44 -0.87 -3.51
C SER A 14 -4.70 0.31 -4.10
N TYR A 15 -4.99 1.50 -3.58
CA TYR A 15 -4.38 2.75 -4.05
C TYR A 15 -3.59 3.40 -2.92
N CYS A 16 -2.32 3.71 -3.19
CA CYS A 16 -1.46 4.44 -2.27
C CYS A 16 -0.88 5.66 -2.99
N TYR A 17 -0.89 6.80 -2.31
CA TYR A 17 -0.32 8.05 -2.77
C TYR A 17 0.69 8.54 -1.75
N ILE A 18 1.88 8.90 -2.22
CA ILE A 18 2.92 9.52 -1.39
C ILE A 18 3.21 10.89 -1.96
N ASN A 19 3.03 11.94 -1.16
CA ASN A 19 3.23 13.33 -1.58
C ASN A 19 2.51 13.64 -2.90
N GLY A 20 1.26 13.17 -3.02
CA GLY A 20 0.41 13.34 -4.21
C GLY A 20 0.74 12.45 -5.42
N ARG A 21 1.76 11.59 -5.35
CA ARG A 21 2.09 10.64 -6.44
C ARG A 21 1.55 9.25 -6.15
N MET A 22 0.87 8.66 -7.12
CA MET A 22 0.43 7.26 -7.02
C MET A 22 1.66 6.33 -7.00
N VAL A 23 1.71 5.46 -6.00
CA VAL A 23 2.80 4.51 -5.74
C VAL A 23 2.22 3.10 -5.72
N ARG A 24 2.92 2.16 -6.38
CA ARG A 24 2.64 0.72 -6.32
C ARG A 24 3.88 -0.04 -5.87
N ASP A 25 4.14 0.02 -4.57
CA ASP A 25 5.30 -0.59 -3.93
C ASP A 25 4.91 -1.90 -3.21
N LYS A 26 5.76 -2.93 -3.35
CA LYS A 26 5.50 -4.26 -2.77
C LYS A 26 5.64 -4.28 -1.25
N VAL A 27 6.55 -3.49 -0.68
CA VAL A 27 6.77 -3.39 0.76
C VAL A 27 5.55 -2.76 1.43
N ILE A 28 5.09 -1.62 0.89
CA ILE A 28 3.87 -0.95 1.38
C ILE A 28 2.67 -1.91 1.29
N SER A 29 2.51 -2.57 0.14
CA SER A 29 1.41 -3.51 -0.07
C SER A 29 1.47 -4.69 0.90
N HIS A 30 2.66 -5.19 1.20
CA HIS A 30 2.87 -6.28 2.17
C HIS A 30 2.56 -5.83 3.60
N ALA A 31 3.05 -4.67 4.03
CA ALA A 31 2.79 -4.11 5.36
C ALA A 31 1.28 -3.92 5.60
N ILE A 32 0.56 -3.37 4.61
CA ILE A 32 -0.90 -3.23 4.70
C ILE A 32 -1.58 -4.60 4.77
N ARG A 33 -1.18 -5.56 3.94
CA ARG A 33 -1.75 -6.91 3.98
C ARG A 33 -1.54 -7.58 5.34
N GLN A 34 -0.36 -7.40 5.94
CA GLN A 34 -0.05 -7.92 7.27
C GLN A 34 -0.92 -7.25 8.35
N ALA A 35 -1.08 -5.93 8.32
CA ALA A 35 -1.95 -5.21 9.25
C ALA A 35 -3.43 -5.66 9.18
N TYR A 36 -3.89 -6.04 7.98
CA TYR A 36 -5.25 -6.54 7.77
C TYR A 36 -5.40 -8.06 7.92
N ALA A 37 -4.31 -8.81 8.13
CA ALA A 37 -4.33 -10.28 8.11
C ALA A 37 -5.28 -10.91 9.14
N GLN A 38 -5.47 -10.26 10.30
CA GLN A 38 -6.39 -10.73 11.35
C GLN A 38 -7.86 -10.38 11.09
N TYR A 39 -8.14 -9.48 10.15
CA TYR A 39 -9.47 -8.97 9.85
C TYR A 39 -10.04 -9.50 8.52
N LEU A 40 -9.18 -10.06 7.67
CA LEU A 40 -9.55 -10.56 6.35
C LEU A 40 -9.43 -12.08 6.25
N PRO A 41 -10.30 -12.74 5.47
CA PRO A 41 -10.07 -14.12 5.05
C PRO A 41 -8.73 -14.27 4.33
N THR A 42 -8.11 -15.45 4.42
CA THR A 42 -6.76 -15.75 3.89
C THR A 42 -6.54 -15.35 2.42
N ASP A 43 -7.58 -15.46 1.58
CA ASP A 43 -7.53 -15.17 0.14
C ASP A 43 -8.21 -13.83 -0.26
N ALA A 44 -8.48 -12.98 0.73
CA ALA A 44 -9.06 -11.65 0.48
C ALA A 44 -7.98 -10.57 0.40
N TYR A 45 -8.28 -9.53 -0.35
CA TYR A 45 -7.45 -8.32 -0.44
C TYR A 45 -8.17 -7.15 0.22
N PRO A 46 -7.46 -6.32 1.02
CA PRO A 46 -8.03 -5.09 1.54
C PRO A 46 -8.31 -4.14 0.36
N ALA A 47 -9.43 -3.41 0.44
CA ALA A 47 -9.71 -2.30 -0.45
C ALA A 47 -9.43 -0.99 0.31
N PHE A 48 -8.54 -0.15 -0.21
CA PHE A 48 -8.14 1.09 0.45
C PHE A 48 -7.69 2.17 -0.54
N VAL A 49 -7.78 3.41 -0.08
CA VAL A 49 -7.11 4.56 -0.69
C VAL A 49 -6.34 5.27 0.43
N LEU A 50 -5.01 5.25 0.35
CA LEU A 50 -4.12 5.85 1.34
C LEU A 50 -3.38 7.04 0.75
N PHE A 51 -3.31 8.11 1.52
CA PHE A 51 -2.51 9.30 1.24
C PHE A 51 -1.51 9.45 2.38
N ILE A 52 -0.23 9.44 2.05
CA ILE A 52 0.87 9.58 2.99
C ILE A 52 1.63 10.86 2.63
N ASP A 53 1.57 11.81 3.55
CA ASP A 53 2.37 13.02 3.46
C ASP A 53 3.60 12.86 4.36
N LEU A 54 4.77 12.96 3.75
CA LEU A 54 6.04 12.88 4.48
C LEU A 54 7.08 13.79 3.85
N ASN A 55 8.12 14.13 4.63
CA ASN A 55 9.20 14.97 4.16
C ASN A 55 9.85 14.32 2.91
N PRO A 56 9.96 15.03 1.77
CA PRO A 56 10.58 14.52 0.56
C PRO A 56 12.04 14.07 0.73
N HIS A 57 12.73 14.47 1.80
CA HIS A 57 14.07 13.99 2.11
C HIS A 57 14.07 12.57 2.69
N ASP A 58 12.95 12.15 3.28
CA ASP A 58 12.79 10.82 3.89
C ASP A 58 12.30 9.77 2.87
N VAL A 59 11.95 10.20 1.64
CA VAL A 59 11.41 9.33 0.60
C VAL A 59 11.83 9.72 -0.81
N ASP A 60 12.43 8.76 -1.51
CA ASP A 60 12.72 8.87 -2.94
C ASP A 60 11.73 8.01 -3.74
N VAL A 61 10.83 8.69 -4.43
CA VAL A 61 9.80 8.11 -5.31
C VAL A 61 10.25 8.02 -6.77
N ASN A 62 11.47 8.47 -7.11
CA ASN A 62 11.97 8.54 -8.50
C ASN A 62 12.91 7.38 -8.88
N VAL A 63 12.99 6.33 -8.05
CA VAL A 63 14.03 5.30 -8.18
C VAL A 63 13.84 4.30 -9.33
N HIS A 64 12.67 4.21 -9.95
CA HIS A 64 12.46 3.31 -11.10
C HIS A 64 11.61 3.96 -12.20
N PRO A 65 11.96 3.81 -13.50
CA PRO A 65 11.19 4.35 -14.62
C PRO A 65 9.71 3.91 -14.70
N THR A 66 9.35 2.80 -14.07
CA THR A 66 7.98 2.27 -14.03
C THR A 66 7.23 2.68 -12.76
N LYS A 67 7.85 3.46 -11.86
CA LYS A 67 7.26 4.03 -10.62
C LYS A 67 6.79 3.01 -9.59
N HIS A 68 7.38 1.81 -9.60
CA HIS A 68 6.95 0.68 -8.77
C HIS A 68 7.68 0.54 -7.43
N GLU A 69 8.68 1.37 -7.16
CA GLU A 69 9.49 1.23 -5.94
C GLU A 69 9.70 2.59 -5.31
N VAL A 70 9.59 2.63 -3.99
CA VAL A 70 9.85 3.82 -3.18
C VAL A 70 10.98 3.50 -2.22
N ARG A 71 12.05 4.28 -2.25
CA ARG A 71 13.13 4.16 -1.26
C ARG A 71 12.84 5.07 -0.09
N PHE A 72 12.49 4.47 1.03
CA PHE A 72 12.43 5.16 2.32
C PHE A 72 13.82 5.26 2.91
N HIS A 73 14.22 6.45 3.35
CA HIS A 73 15.53 6.71 3.96
C HIS A 73 15.70 5.94 5.28
N GLN A 74 14.59 5.65 5.98
CA GLN A 74 14.54 4.84 7.19
C GLN A 74 13.66 3.59 6.99
N GLN A 75 14.17 2.62 6.23
CA GLN A 75 13.46 1.37 5.90
C GLN A 75 12.99 0.57 7.13
N ARG A 76 13.61 0.78 8.32
CA ARG A 76 13.22 0.15 9.59
C ARG A 76 11.91 0.65 10.20
N LEU A 77 11.47 1.88 9.89
CA LEU A 77 10.28 2.47 10.52
C LEU A 77 8.95 1.99 9.91
N ILE A 78 8.98 1.31 8.76
CA ILE A 78 7.79 0.82 8.05
C ILE A 78 7.53 -0.67 8.31
N HIS A 79 8.41 -1.33 9.07
CA HIS A 79 8.43 -2.79 9.23
C HIS A 79 8.08 -3.31 10.64
N ASP A 80 7.46 -2.50 11.51
CA ASP A 80 6.89 -2.95 12.79
C ASP A 80 5.35 -2.93 12.77
#